data_AF-A0A0G0CI86-F1
#
_entry.id   AF-A0A0G0CI86-F1
#
_cell.length_a   1.000
_cell.length_b   1.000
_cell.length_c   1.000
_cell.angle_alpha   90.00
_cell.angle_beta   90.00
_cell.angle_gamma   90.00
#
_symmetry.space_group_name_H-M   'P 1'
#
loop_
_entity.id
_entity.type
_entity.pdbx_description
1 polymer ?
#
loop_
_entity_poly.entity_id
_entity_poly.type
_entity_poly.pdbx_seq_one_letter_code
_entity_poly.pdbx_strand_id
1 'polypeptide(L)'
;MNKVKVLQVLLGLFIVFVFGYYFGVNKVTVDWKAYKPNVSVISKEPPSGISSVNFTPFWTVWEKLLAGYYDKSKLDQQKMLNGAISGMVSSLGDPFTLYLPPVQNNDFKEGLAGQFSGIGAELGTKDKAIIVISPLDGSPAQKSGIKAGDAIVTVDGQSTVGWNISQAVEKIRGPKGTQVALGIIRKDNSKKIDIKITRDVINVKSVAMETRSANCTKDGCKIVSKTDTCKGSCTGFLYIRLSQFGDNTRARELKMIKTSRELFLIYAIIRGDI
;
A
#
# COMPACT_ATOMS: atom_id res chain seq x y z
N MET A 1 42.15 32.73 -63.77
CA MET A 1 42.31 32.22 -62.38
C MET A 1 43.79 32.16 -62.08
N ASN A 2 44.31 32.91 -61.09
CA ASN A 2 45.75 32.97 -60.82
C ASN A 2 46.29 31.57 -60.54
N LYS A 3 47.37 31.16 -61.22
CA LYS A 3 47.99 29.84 -61.06
C LYS A 3 48.30 29.50 -59.58
N VAL A 4 48.58 30.52 -58.77
CA VAL A 4 48.78 30.41 -57.32
C VAL A 4 47.50 30.00 -56.56
N LYS A 5 46.33 30.52 -56.92
CA LYS A 5 45.05 30.14 -56.29
C LYS A 5 44.66 28.70 -56.63
N VAL A 6 44.95 28.25 -57.86
CA VAL A 6 44.70 26.87 -58.27
C VAL A 6 45.57 25.90 -57.47
N LEU A 7 46.85 26.26 -57.26
CA LEU A 7 47.77 25.48 -56.44
C LEU A 7 47.31 25.37 -54.97
N GLN A 8 46.81 26.47 -54.39
CA GLN A 8 46.29 26.48 -53.01
C GLN A 8 45.06 25.58 -52.84
N VAL A 9 44.15 25.56 -53.83
CA VAL A 9 42.97 24.69 -53.81
C VAL A 9 43.36 23.21 -53.92
N LEU A 10 44.29 22.88 -54.80
CA LEU A 10 44.81 21.51 -54.94
C LEU A 10 45.53 21.03 -53.67
N LEU A 11 46.30 21.92 -53.02
CA LEU A 11 46.96 21.60 -51.75
C LEU A 11 45.93 21.34 -50.63
N GLY A 12 44.88 22.15 -50.55
CA GLY A 12 43.79 21.95 -49.59
C GLY A 12 43.07 20.61 -49.78
N LEU A 13 42.76 20.25 -51.03
CA LEU A 13 42.16 18.95 -51.36
C LEU A 13 43.07 17.79 -50.99
N PHE A 14 44.37 17.91 -51.23
CA PHE A 14 45.35 16.90 -50.86
C PHE A 14 45.42 16.70 -49.34
N ILE A 15 45.43 17.79 -48.56
CA ILE A 15 45.44 17.72 -47.09
C ILE A 15 44.17 17.03 -46.58
N VAL A 16 42.98 17.38 -47.09
CA VAL A 16 41.71 16.75 -46.70
C VAL A 16 41.72 15.25 -47.04
N PHE A 17 42.25 14.89 -48.21
CA PHE A 17 42.34 13.49 -48.63
C PHE A 17 43.28 12.67 -47.73
N VAL A 18 44.47 13.21 -47.41
CA VAL A 18 45.42 12.55 -46.50
C VAL A 18 44.83 12.42 -45.09
N PHE A 19 44.16 13.46 -44.59
CA PHE A 19 43.50 13.43 -43.29
C PHE A 19 42.38 12.38 -43.26
N GLY A 20 41.55 12.33 -44.30
CA GLY A 20 40.49 11.34 -44.44
C GLY A 20 41.01 9.91 -44.56
N TYR A 21 42.06 9.69 -45.36
CA TYR A 21 42.71 8.38 -45.48
C TYR A 21 43.32 7.91 -44.16
N TYR A 22 44.01 8.81 -43.44
CA TYR A 22 44.58 8.51 -42.14
C TYR A 22 43.51 8.15 -41.09
N PHE A 23 42.42 8.92 -41.03
CA PHE A 23 41.29 8.63 -40.14
C PHE A 23 40.55 7.35 -40.53
N GLY A 24 40.45 7.05 -41.83
CA GLY A 24 39.80 5.85 -42.36
C GLY A 24 40.57 4.56 -42.10
N VAL A 25 41.89 4.56 -42.30
CA VAL A 25 42.75 3.38 -42.07
C VAL A 25 42.94 3.11 -40.57
N ASN A 26 43.03 4.15 -39.75
CA ASN A 26 43.25 3.98 -38.31
C ASN A 26 41.98 3.63 -37.50
N LYS A 27 40.84 3.36 -38.16
CA LYS A 27 39.56 2.99 -37.51
C LYS A 27 39.35 3.76 -36.21
N VAL A 28 39.40 5.09 -36.29
CA VAL A 28 39.16 5.94 -35.10
C VAL A 28 37.70 5.77 -34.70
N THR A 29 37.46 4.90 -33.73
CA THR A 29 36.15 4.76 -33.09
C THR A 29 35.96 6.01 -32.24
N VAL A 30 35.18 6.97 -32.75
CA VAL A 30 34.69 8.10 -31.95
C VAL A 30 33.65 7.55 -30.99
N ASP A 31 34.13 6.98 -29.89
CA ASP A 31 33.30 6.46 -28.80
C ASP A 31 32.75 7.69 -28.06
N TRP A 32 31.48 8.06 -28.31
CA TRP A 32 30.77 9.07 -27.53
C TRP A 32 30.47 8.54 -26.11
N LYS A 33 31.52 8.27 -25.32
CA LYS A 33 31.46 7.71 -23.97
C LYS A 33 31.15 8.74 -22.86
N ALA A 34 30.77 9.96 -23.23
CA ALA A 34 30.68 11.08 -22.27
C ALA A 34 29.27 11.62 -21.99
N TYR A 35 28.19 10.93 -22.40
CA TYR A 35 26.86 11.22 -21.86
C TYR A 35 26.59 10.33 -20.64
N LYS A 36 27.10 10.74 -19.47
CA LYS A 36 26.68 10.20 -18.18
C LYS A 36 25.57 11.11 -17.65
N PRO A 37 24.29 10.69 -17.61
CA PRO A 37 23.30 11.46 -16.86
C PRO A 37 23.80 11.55 -15.41
N ASN A 38 23.85 12.77 -14.87
CA ASN A 38 24.24 13.01 -13.49
C ASN A 38 23.17 12.40 -12.58
N VAL A 39 23.38 11.16 -12.16
CA VAL A 39 22.64 10.55 -11.05
C VAL A 39 23.36 10.96 -9.77
N SER A 40 22.84 11.97 -9.07
CA SER A 40 23.31 12.33 -7.74
C SER A 40 22.81 11.29 -6.72
N VAL A 41 23.67 10.35 -6.35
CA VAL A 41 23.41 9.45 -5.23
C VAL A 41 23.60 10.24 -3.93
N ILE A 42 22.52 10.44 -3.18
CA ILE A 42 22.49 11.04 -1.84
C ILE A 42 22.84 9.93 -0.81
N SER A 43 23.61 10.26 0.24
CA SER A 43 24.02 9.34 1.33
C SER A 43 24.84 8.12 0.90
N LYS A 44 26.07 8.36 0.41
CA LYS A 44 26.98 7.33 -0.12
C LYS A 44 27.72 6.51 0.94
N GLU A 45 27.71 6.94 2.20
CA GLU A 45 28.51 6.33 3.24
C GLU A 45 27.75 5.21 3.94
N PRO A 46 28.34 4.01 4.10
CA PRO A 46 27.70 2.92 4.82
C PRO A 46 27.53 3.28 6.31
N PRO A 47 26.52 2.71 6.99
CA PRO A 47 26.40 2.82 8.44
C PRO A 47 27.69 2.38 9.15
N SER A 48 27.98 3.00 10.29
CA SER A 48 29.11 2.64 11.15
C SER A 48 29.04 1.14 11.52
N GLY A 49 30.14 0.41 11.27
CA GLY A 49 30.27 -1.02 11.63
C GLY A 49 30.33 -2.01 10.46
N ILE A 50 30.12 -1.56 9.21
CA ILE A 50 30.27 -2.41 8.02
C ILE A 50 31.65 -2.18 7.38
N SER A 51 32.54 -3.18 7.49
CA SER A 51 33.93 -3.05 7.02
C SER A 51 34.07 -3.13 5.49
N SER A 52 33.29 -3.99 4.81
CA SER A 52 33.15 -3.97 3.35
C SER A 52 31.98 -4.83 2.87
N VAL A 53 31.21 -4.34 1.89
CA VAL A 53 30.20 -5.10 1.15
C VAL A 53 30.47 -4.88 -0.34
N ASN A 54 30.57 -5.97 -1.11
CA ASN A 54 30.85 -5.89 -2.54
C ASN A 54 29.57 -5.67 -3.35
N PHE A 55 29.38 -4.45 -3.86
CA PHE A 55 28.23 -4.08 -4.71
C PHE A 55 28.49 -4.30 -6.21
N THR A 56 29.66 -4.78 -6.64
CA THR A 56 29.95 -5.06 -8.06
C THR A 56 28.92 -5.99 -8.71
N PRO A 57 28.46 -7.08 -8.06
CA PRO A 57 27.43 -7.94 -8.66
C PRO A 57 26.10 -7.21 -8.88
N PHE A 58 25.70 -6.36 -7.93
CA PHE A 58 24.48 -5.56 -8.04
C PHE A 58 24.53 -4.65 -9.28
N TRP A 59 25.61 -3.89 -9.45
CA TRP A 59 25.78 -3.01 -10.61
C TRP A 59 25.89 -3.77 -11.93
N THR A 60 26.56 -4.92 -11.92
CA THR A 60 26.68 -5.78 -13.10
C THR A 60 25.31 -6.25 -13.58
N VAL A 61 24.42 -6.67 -12.67
CA VAL A 61 23.05 -7.07 -13.01
C VAL A 61 22.25 -5.86 -13.49
N TRP A 62 22.37 -4.72 -12.82
CA TRP A 62 21.70 -3.48 -13.20
C TRP A 62 22.05 -3.06 -14.63
N GLU A 63 23.33 -3.05 -14.99
CA GLU A 63 23.82 -2.71 -16.32
C GLU A 63 23.33 -3.72 -17.38
N LYS A 64 23.37 -5.02 -17.07
CA LYS A 64 22.85 -6.07 -17.96
C LYS A 64 21.36 -5.90 -18.24
N LEU A 65 20.57 -5.50 -17.24
CA LEU A 65 19.14 -5.20 -17.44
C LEU A 65 18.94 -3.98 -18.34
N LEU A 66 19.69 -2.90 -18.13
CA LEU A 66 19.60 -1.71 -18.99
C LEU A 66 20.02 -1.98 -20.44
N ALA A 67 21.02 -2.83 -20.64
CA ALA A 67 21.55 -3.14 -21.97
C ALA A 67 20.71 -4.19 -22.72
N GLY A 68 20.28 -5.25 -22.03
CA GLY A 68 19.74 -6.46 -22.65
C GLY A 68 18.25 -6.70 -22.47
N TYR A 69 17.54 -5.92 -21.66
CA TYR A 69 16.12 -6.13 -21.46
C TYR A 69 15.31 -5.70 -22.69
N TYR A 70 14.48 -6.61 -23.21
CA TYR A 70 13.75 -6.45 -24.47
C TYR A 70 12.82 -5.24 -24.50
N ASP A 71 12.14 -4.95 -23.37
CA ASP A 71 11.17 -3.85 -23.27
C ASP A 71 11.72 -2.72 -22.39
N LYS A 72 12.46 -1.80 -23.01
CA LYS A 72 13.08 -0.66 -22.32
C LYS A 72 12.06 0.27 -21.66
N SER A 73 10.80 0.30 -22.12
CA SER A 73 9.75 1.14 -21.54
C SER A 73 9.36 0.74 -20.12
N LYS A 74 9.66 -0.51 -19.73
CA LYS A 74 9.41 -1.04 -18.39
C LYS A 74 10.57 -0.82 -17.41
N LEU A 75 11.70 -0.28 -17.88
CA LEU A 75 12.87 -0.03 -17.04
C LEU A 75 12.71 1.31 -16.30
N ASP A 76 12.17 1.22 -15.10
CA ASP A 76 12.04 2.34 -14.16
C ASP A 76 13.09 2.17 -13.05
N GLN A 77 14.08 3.05 -13.04
CA GLN A 77 15.21 3.01 -12.10
C GLN A 77 14.75 3.12 -10.64
N GLN A 78 13.72 3.90 -10.35
CA GLN A 78 13.20 4.04 -8.99
C GLN A 78 12.51 2.74 -8.55
N LYS A 79 11.74 2.10 -9.44
CA LYS A 79 11.13 0.79 -9.14
C LYS A 79 12.18 -0.31 -8.96
N MET A 80 13.23 -0.31 -9.78
CA MET A 80 14.34 -1.26 -9.65
C MET A 80 15.06 -1.12 -8.30
N LEU A 81 15.34 0.12 -7.87
CA LEU A 81 15.93 0.40 -6.56
C LEU A 81 15.01 -0.06 -5.42
N ASN A 82 13.73 0.31 -5.46
CA ASN A 82 12.77 -0.09 -4.43
C ASN A 82 12.61 -1.62 -4.34
N GLY A 83 12.64 -2.31 -5.49
CA GLY A 83 12.61 -3.78 -5.56
C GLY A 83 13.85 -4.41 -4.93
N ALA A 84 15.04 -3.84 -5.18
CA ALA A 84 16.27 -4.30 -4.55
C ALA A 84 16.25 -4.14 -3.02
N ILE A 85 15.76 -3.00 -2.52
CA ILE A 85 15.60 -2.76 -1.07
C ILE A 85 14.56 -3.73 -0.48
N SER A 86 13.45 -3.97 -1.18
CA SER A 86 12.41 -4.92 -0.74
C SER A 86 12.95 -6.35 -0.66
N GLY A 87 13.76 -6.78 -1.64
CA GLY A 87 14.44 -8.08 -1.61
C GLY A 87 15.46 -8.19 -0.49
N MET A 88 16.19 -7.11 -0.21
CA MET A 88 17.12 -7.03 0.93
C MET A 88 16.41 -7.18 2.27
N VAL A 89 15.23 -6.57 2.44
CA VAL A 89 14.43 -6.77 3.65
C VAL A 89 13.86 -8.19 3.73
N SER A 90 13.37 -8.71 2.60
CA SER A 90 12.78 -10.05 2.54
C SER A 90 13.80 -11.16 2.87
N SER A 91 15.10 -10.92 2.67
CA SER A 91 16.15 -11.90 2.99
C SER A 91 16.33 -12.12 4.50
N LEU A 92 15.76 -11.26 5.35
CA LEU A 92 15.78 -11.43 6.80
C LEU A 92 14.86 -12.57 7.28
N GLY A 93 13.92 -13.02 6.45
CA GLY A 93 12.96 -14.07 6.81
C GLY A 93 11.96 -13.69 7.90
N ASP A 94 11.98 -12.44 8.37
CA ASP A 94 11.04 -11.92 9.34
C ASP A 94 9.78 -11.38 8.63
N PRO A 95 8.60 -12.00 8.83
CA PRO A 95 7.35 -11.56 8.23
C PRO A 95 6.88 -10.17 8.70
N PHE A 96 7.45 -9.64 9.78
CA PHE A 96 7.09 -8.33 10.32
C PHE A 96 7.99 -7.19 9.85
N THR A 97 9.14 -7.49 9.24
CA THR A 97 10.03 -6.47 8.69
C THR A 97 9.68 -6.20 7.23
N LEU A 98 9.25 -4.98 6.92
CA LEU A 98 8.82 -4.56 5.58
C LEU A 98 9.46 -3.21 5.21
N TYR A 99 9.96 -3.11 3.97
CA TYR A 99 10.30 -1.82 3.36
C TYR A 99 9.06 -1.21 2.71
N LEU A 100 8.75 0.05 3.06
CA LEU A 100 7.64 0.80 2.48
C LEU A 100 8.19 1.97 1.64
N PRO A 101 8.11 1.90 0.31
CA PRO A 101 8.43 3.02 -0.57
C PRO A 101 7.56 4.26 -0.27
N PRO A 102 7.99 5.48 -0.67
CA PRO A 102 7.30 6.73 -0.33
C PRO A 102 5.81 6.78 -0.68
N VAL A 103 5.42 6.19 -1.81
CA VAL A 103 4.01 6.13 -2.25
C VAL A 103 3.17 5.26 -1.30
N GLN A 104 3.71 4.13 -0.85
CA GLN A 104 3.05 3.23 0.11
C GLN A 104 3.08 3.79 1.53
N ASN A 105 4.06 4.63 1.86
CA ASN A 105 4.14 5.30 3.16
C ASN A 105 2.97 6.27 3.38
N ASN A 106 2.47 6.94 2.34
CA ASN A 106 1.29 7.78 2.47
C ASN A 106 0.03 6.93 2.73
N ASP A 107 -0.20 5.86 1.98
CA ASP A 107 -1.31 4.94 2.23
C ASP A 107 -1.24 4.29 3.62
N PHE A 108 -0.02 4.01 4.10
CA PHE A 108 0.21 3.48 5.46
C PHE A 108 -0.07 4.53 6.53
N LYS A 109 0.40 5.78 6.35
CA LYS A 109 0.11 6.90 7.25
C LYS A 109 -1.36 7.27 7.27
N GLU A 110 -2.03 7.24 6.12
CA GLU A 110 -3.48 7.39 6.01
C GLU A 110 -4.18 6.27 6.77
N GLY A 111 -3.65 5.04 6.70
CA GLY A 111 -4.10 3.93 7.51
C GLY A 111 -3.94 4.14 9.02
N LEU A 112 -2.80 4.66 9.47
CA LEU A 112 -2.59 5.06 10.88
C LEU A 112 -3.54 6.18 11.31
N ALA A 113 -3.89 7.08 10.39
CA ALA A 113 -4.87 8.14 10.58
C ALA A 113 -6.33 7.63 10.52
N GLY A 114 -6.55 6.36 10.19
CA GLY A 114 -7.86 5.72 10.07
C GLY A 114 -8.64 6.11 8.81
N GLN A 115 -7.96 6.60 7.77
CA GLN A 115 -8.53 6.92 6.47
C GLN A 115 -8.02 5.88 5.45
N PHE A 116 -8.90 4.98 5.03
CA PHE A 116 -8.55 3.99 4.02
C PHE A 116 -9.45 4.16 2.81
N SER A 117 -8.89 4.28 1.60
CA SER A 117 -9.70 4.24 0.38
C SER A 117 -9.87 2.79 -0.11
N GLY A 118 -11.11 2.31 -0.15
CA GLY A 118 -11.43 0.94 -0.56
C GLY A 118 -12.92 0.63 -0.45
N ILE A 119 -13.25 -0.64 -0.24
CA ILE A 119 -14.65 -1.08 -0.12
C ILE A 119 -15.14 -1.15 1.33
N GLY A 120 -14.22 -1.13 2.31
CA GLY A 120 -14.53 -1.25 3.73
C GLY A 120 -15.04 -2.63 4.13
N ALA A 121 -14.20 -3.65 3.93
CA ALA A 121 -14.43 -5.01 4.39
C ALA A 121 -13.14 -5.56 5.02
N GLU A 122 -13.30 -6.34 6.08
CA GLU A 122 -12.24 -7.13 6.69
C GLU A 122 -12.13 -8.46 5.96
N LEU A 123 -10.91 -8.80 5.55
CA LEU A 123 -10.62 -10.01 4.78
C LEU A 123 -9.76 -10.95 5.61
N GLY A 124 -9.96 -12.24 5.40
CA GLY A 124 -9.15 -13.30 5.97
C GLY A 124 -8.86 -14.38 4.94
N THR A 125 -8.06 -15.35 5.35
CA THR A 125 -7.79 -16.54 4.54
C THR A 125 -8.36 -17.75 5.27
N LYS A 126 -9.17 -18.55 4.57
CA LYS A 126 -9.67 -19.84 5.06
C LYS A 126 -9.59 -20.86 3.94
N ASP A 127 -9.03 -22.04 4.23
CA ASP A 127 -8.88 -23.13 3.27
C ASP A 127 -8.19 -22.68 1.95
N LYS A 128 -7.21 -21.77 2.06
CA LYS A 128 -6.49 -21.12 0.94
C LYS A 128 -7.35 -20.22 0.04
N ALA A 129 -8.60 -19.95 0.41
CA ALA A 129 -9.47 -18.99 -0.24
C ALA A 129 -9.49 -17.66 0.55
N ILE A 130 -9.63 -16.55 -0.18
CA ILE A 130 -9.85 -15.23 0.42
C ILE A 130 -11.33 -15.16 0.83
N ILE A 131 -11.58 -14.90 2.10
CA ILE A 131 -12.93 -14.78 2.67
C ILE A 131 -13.16 -13.39 3.26
N VAL A 132 -14.40 -12.92 3.19
CA VAL A 132 -14.82 -11.75 3.95
C VAL A 132 -15.09 -12.18 5.39
N ILE A 133 -14.33 -11.64 6.34
CA ILE A 133 -14.59 -11.83 7.77
C ILE A 133 -15.83 -11.04 8.14
N SER A 134 -15.82 -9.72 7.87
CA SER A 134 -16.96 -8.85 8.11
C SER A 134 -16.90 -7.59 7.23
N PRO A 135 -18.02 -7.17 6.60
CA PRO A 135 -18.12 -5.82 6.06
C PRO A 135 -18.19 -4.79 7.20
N LEU A 136 -17.54 -3.63 7.02
CA LEU A 136 -17.60 -2.55 7.99
C LEU A 136 -18.96 -1.82 7.92
N ASP A 137 -19.46 -1.37 9.07
CA ASP A 137 -20.76 -0.68 9.12
C ASP A 137 -20.76 0.63 8.33
N GLY A 138 -21.80 0.80 7.51
CA GLY A 138 -21.98 1.94 6.61
C GLY A 138 -21.04 1.95 5.39
N SER A 139 -20.21 0.92 5.20
CA SER A 139 -19.24 0.86 4.12
C SER A 139 -19.88 0.57 2.74
N PRO A 140 -19.18 0.88 1.65
CA PRO A 140 -19.59 0.46 0.31
C PRO A 140 -19.81 -1.06 0.18
N ALA A 141 -19.00 -1.89 0.84
CA ALA A 141 -19.15 -3.34 0.83
C ALA A 141 -20.47 -3.78 1.46
N GLN A 142 -20.81 -3.25 2.64
CA GLN A 142 -22.08 -3.55 3.31
C GLN A 142 -23.27 -3.11 2.45
N LYS A 143 -23.22 -1.90 1.90
CA LYS A 143 -24.27 -1.34 1.02
C LYS A 143 -24.45 -2.12 -0.28
N SER A 144 -23.38 -2.76 -0.76
CA SER A 144 -23.41 -3.57 -1.98
C SER A 144 -23.84 -5.02 -1.72
N GLY A 145 -24.19 -5.37 -0.48
CA GLY A 145 -24.73 -6.69 -0.12
C GLY A 145 -23.67 -7.78 0.13
N ILE A 146 -22.41 -7.39 0.32
CA ILE A 146 -21.35 -8.29 0.81
C ILE A 146 -21.68 -8.69 2.25
N LYS A 147 -21.47 -9.97 2.58
CA LYS A 147 -21.76 -10.55 3.90
C LYS A 147 -20.53 -11.26 4.46
N ALA A 148 -20.52 -11.40 5.78
CA ALA A 148 -19.56 -12.25 6.47
C ALA A 148 -19.63 -13.69 5.94
N GLY A 149 -18.47 -14.27 5.65
CA GLY A 149 -18.34 -15.61 5.09
C GLY A 149 -18.46 -15.72 3.56
N ASP A 150 -18.66 -14.61 2.84
CA ASP A 150 -18.56 -14.60 1.38
C ASP A 150 -17.10 -14.90 0.96
N ALA A 151 -16.89 -15.88 0.08
CA ALA A 151 -15.59 -16.22 -0.48
C ALA A 151 -15.35 -15.43 -1.77
N ILE A 152 -14.27 -14.66 -1.85
CA ILE A 152 -13.91 -13.86 -3.03
C ILE A 152 -13.14 -14.76 -3.98
N VAL A 153 -13.74 -15.08 -5.13
CA VAL A 153 -13.16 -15.95 -6.17
C VAL A 153 -12.58 -15.18 -7.35
N THR A 154 -13.05 -13.95 -7.61
CA THR A 154 -12.45 -13.07 -8.62
C THR A 154 -12.43 -11.61 -8.18
N VAL A 155 -11.40 -10.86 -8.58
CA VAL A 155 -11.31 -9.40 -8.45
C VAL A 155 -11.00 -8.81 -9.83
N ASP A 156 -11.87 -7.94 -10.33
CA ASP A 156 -11.80 -7.35 -11.68
C ASP A 156 -11.58 -8.40 -12.79
N GLY A 157 -12.27 -9.54 -12.64
CA GLY A 157 -12.19 -10.69 -13.56
C GLY A 157 -10.98 -11.59 -13.38
N GLN A 158 -10.01 -11.23 -12.53
CA GLN A 158 -8.86 -12.07 -12.21
C GLN A 158 -9.19 -13.06 -11.10
N SER A 159 -8.83 -14.34 -11.29
CA SER A 159 -8.99 -15.37 -10.25
C SER A 159 -8.12 -15.07 -9.04
N THR A 160 -8.69 -15.21 -7.84
CA THR A 160 -7.99 -15.07 -6.57
C THR A 160 -7.30 -16.36 -6.11
N VAL A 161 -7.39 -17.44 -6.88
CA VAL A 161 -6.77 -18.73 -6.54
C VAL A 161 -5.26 -18.56 -6.42
N GLY A 162 -4.70 -18.93 -5.27
CA GLY A 162 -3.28 -18.83 -4.98
C GLY A 162 -2.82 -17.44 -4.54
N TRP A 163 -3.71 -16.44 -4.46
CA TRP A 163 -3.37 -15.14 -3.89
C TRP A 163 -3.18 -15.25 -2.38
N ASN A 164 -2.24 -14.46 -1.86
CA ASN A 164 -2.18 -14.16 -0.43
C ASN A 164 -3.11 -12.99 -0.07
N ILE A 165 -3.33 -12.79 1.22
CA ILE A 165 -4.24 -11.74 1.71
C ILE A 165 -3.79 -10.33 1.29
N SER A 166 -2.48 -10.08 1.29
CA SER A 166 -1.90 -8.78 0.93
C SER A 166 -2.15 -8.43 -0.54
N GLN A 167 -2.01 -9.40 -1.44
CA GLN A 167 -2.33 -9.25 -2.87
C GLN A 167 -3.81 -8.93 -3.08
N ALA A 168 -4.71 -9.63 -2.38
CA ALA A 168 -6.15 -9.35 -2.46
C ALA A 168 -6.46 -7.92 -1.99
N VAL A 169 -5.88 -7.50 -0.85
CA VAL A 169 -6.03 -6.15 -0.31
C VAL A 169 -5.52 -5.10 -1.29
N GLU A 170 -4.35 -5.29 -1.89
CA GLU A 170 -3.76 -4.38 -2.87
C GLU A 170 -4.68 -4.19 -4.10
N LYS A 171 -5.25 -5.28 -4.63
CA LYS A 171 -6.15 -5.23 -5.80
C LYS A 171 -7.53 -4.64 -5.48
N ILE A 172 -8.04 -4.88 -4.27
CA ILE A 172 -9.35 -4.39 -3.84
C ILE A 172 -9.27 -2.91 -3.46
N ARG A 173 -8.14 -2.45 -2.91
CA ARG A 173 -7.88 -1.03 -2.67
C ARG A 173 -7.74 -0.27 -3.98
N GLY A 174 -7.88 1.05 -3.88
CA GLY A 174 -7.77 1.94 -5.04
C GLY A 174 -8.38 3.31 -4.75
N PRO A 175 -8.25 4.26 -5.68
CA PRO A 175 -8.69 5.63 -5.48
C PRO A 175 -10.20 5.73 -5.25
N LYS A 176 -10.62 6.68 -4.42
CA LYS A 176 -12.03 6.99 -4.19
C LYS A 176 -12.76 7.23 -5.52
N GLY A 177 -13.98 6.72 -5.62
CA GLY A 177 -14.85 6.88 -6.79
C GLY A 177 -14.57 5.88 -7.92
N THR A 178 -13.46 5.15 -7.89
CA THR A 178 -13.22 4.04 -8.82
C THR A 178 -14.05 2.82 -8.44
N GLN A 179 -14.33 1.92 -9.40
CA GLN A 179 -15.08 0.69 -9.14
C GLN A 179 -14.17 -0.53 -9.10
N VAL A 180 -14.57 -1.52 -8.31
CA VAL A 180 -14.02 -2.88 -8.31
C VAL A 180 -15.15 -3.87 -8.53
N ALA A 181 -14.94 -4.87 -9.38
CA ALA A 181 -15.85 -5.98 -9.57
C ALA A 181 -15.38 -7.19 -8.78
N LEU A 182 -16.13 -7.58 -7.75
CA LEU A 182 -15.87 -8.79 -6.98
C LEU A 182 -16.78 -9.92 -7.43
N GLY A 183 -16.19 -11.07 -7.72
CA GLY A 183 -16.93 -12.32 -7.84
C GLY A 183 -16.88 -13.04 -6.51
N ILE A 184 -18.04 -13.32 -5.92
CA ILE A 184 -18.15 -14.00 -4.63
C ILE A 184 -18.95 -15.30 -4.73
N ILE A 185 -18.67 -16.24 -3.82
CA ILE A 185 -19.48 -17.43 -3.57
C ILE A 185 -19.94 -17.38 -2.12
N ARG A 186 -21.24 -17.58 -1.90
CA ARG A 186 -21.84 -17.57 -0.56
C ARG A 186 -21.98 -19.01 -0.07
N LYS A 187 -21.79 -19.27 1.23
CA LYS A 187 -21.92 -20.62 1.81
C LYS A 187 -23.20 -21.35 1.38
N ASP A 188 -24.30 -20.60 1.28
CA ASP A 188 -25.63 -21.14 1.01
C ASP A 188 -25.94 -21.26 -0.50
N ASN A 189 -25.04 -20.77 -1.36
CA ASN A 189 -25.23 -20.76 -2.81
C ASN A 189 -23.90 -20.91 -3.55
N SER A 190 -23.70 -22.06 -4.19
CA SER A 190 -22.49 -22.36 -4.96
C SER A 190 -22.36 -21.56 -6.26
N LYS A 191 -23.37 -20.76 -6.64
CA LYS A 191 -23.28 -19.89 -7.82
C LYS A 191 -22.45 -18.65 -7.51
N LYS A 192 -21.56 -18.31 -8.45
CA LYS A 192 -20.81 -17.06 -8.45
C LYS A 192 -21.76 -15.86 -8.58
N ILE A 193 -21.60 -14.86 -7.73
CA ILE A 193 -22.31 -13.58 -7.77
C ILE A 193 -21.28 -12.49 -8.04
N ASP A 194 -21.46 -11.74 -9.12
CA ASP A 194 -20.60 -10.60 -9.44
C ASP A 194 -21.22 -9.30 -8.91
N ILE A 195 -20.47 -8.59 -8.06
CA ILE A 195 -20.88 -7.35 -7.39
C ILE A 195 -19.89 -6.25 -7.75
N LYS A 196 -20.40 -5.15 -8.29
CA LYS A 196 -19.61 -3.93 -8.51
C LYS A 196 -19.72 -3.01 -7.31
N ILE A 197 -18.58 -2.59 -6.77
CA ILE A 197 -18.51 -1.75 -5.59
C ILE A 197 -17.70 -0.50 -5.93
N THR A 198 -18.27 0.67 -5.67
CA THR A 198 -17.56 1.95 -5.77
C THR A 198 -16.72 2.15 -4.51
N ARG A 199 -15.41 2.35 -4.69
CA ARG A 199 -14.48 2.61 -3.59
C ARG A 199 -14.77 3.97 -2.97
N ASP A 200 -14.71 4.03 -1.64
CA ASP A 200 -14.85 5.28 -0.88
C ASP A 200 -13.82 5.33 0.25
N VAL A 201 -13.68 6.52 0.85
CA VAL A 201 -12.89 6.70 2.05
C VAL A 201 -13.67 6.13 3.23
N ILE A 202 -13.13 5.06 3.79
CA ILE A 202 -13.67 4.38 4.95
C ILE A 202 -13.14 5.07 6.20
N ASN A 203 -14.04 5.75 6.91
CA ASN A 203 -13.74 6.33 8.21
C ASN A 203 -14.23 5.37 9.29
N VAL A 204 -13.33 4.52 9.77
CA VAL A 204 -13.65 3.66 10.92
C VAL A 204 -13.65 4.55 12.16
N LYS A 205 -14.79 4.63 12.84
CA LYS A 205 -14.87 5.37 14.10
C LYS A 205 -14.08 4.60 15.15
N SER A 206 -12.92 5.14 15.55
CA SER A 206 -12.05 4.51 16.56
C SER A 206 -12.72 4.33 17.92
N VAL A 207 -13.70 5.17 18.23
CA VAL A 207 -14.42 5.17 19.50
C VAL A 207 -15.91 5.30 19.21
N ALA A 208 -16.71 4.39 19.75
CA ALA A 208 -18.16 4.48 19.79
C ALA A 208 -18.62 4.54 21.25
N MET A 209 -19.58 5.41 21.53
CA MET A 209 -20.19 5.55 22.85
C MET A 209 -21.68 5.27 22.75
N GLU A 210 -22.22 4.50 23.69
CA GLU A 210 -23.66 4.36 23.87
C GLU A 210 -23.99 4.28 25.36
N THR A 211 -25.09 4.91 25.77
CA THR A 211 -25.60 4.77 27.13
C THR A 211 -26.33 3.44 27.23
N ARG A 212 -25.92 2.60 28.18
CA ARG A 212 -26.60 1.34 28.52
C ARG A 212 -27.11 1.39 29.94
N SER A 213 -28.14 0.61 30.23
CA SER A 213 -28.70 0.50 31.58
C SER A 213 -28.35 -0.88 32.15
N ALA A 214 -27.95 -0.92 33.41
CA ALA A 214 -27.80 -2.15 34.17
C ALA A 214 -28.84 -2.20 35.29
N ASN A 215 -29.44 -3.37 35.48
CA ASN A 215 -30.24 -3.65 36.66
C ASN A 215 -29.31 -4.22 37.73
N CYS A 216 -29.18 -3.49 38.84
CA CYS A 216 -28.26 -3.83 39.93
C CYS A 216 -29.04 -4.31 41.15
N THR A 217 -28.78 -5.56 41.54
CA THR A 217 -29.27 -6.18 42.78
C THR A 217 -28.11 -6.42 43.75
N LYS A 218 -28.37 -6.78 45.01
CA LYS A 218 -27.33 -7.07 46.01
C LYS A 218 -26.34 -8.17 45.58
N ASP A 219 -26.76 -9.05 44.68
CA ASP A 219 -25.95 -10.17 44.16
C ASP A 219 -25.21 -9.83 42.85
N GLY A 220 -25.25 -8.57 42.39
CA GLY A 220 -24.54 -8.10 41.20
C GLY A 220 -25.39 -7.33 40.21
N CYS A 221 -24.73 -6.77 39.19
CA CYS A 221 -25.33 -5.97 38.12
C CYS A 221 -25.42 -6.75 36.81
N LYS A 222 -26.59 -6.78 36.18
CA LYS A 222 -26.80 -7.37 34.84
C LYS A 222 -27.14 -6.26 33.84
N ILE A 223 -26.43 -6.22 32.72
CA ILE A 223 -26.68 -5.27 31.63
C ILE A 223 -28.02 -5.64 30.97
N VAL A 224 -28.92 -4.66 30.84
CA VAL A 224 -30.23 -4.84 30.22
C VAL A 224 -30.07 -4.77 28.70
N SER A 225 -30.76 -5.67 27.98
CA SER A 225 -30.76 -5.68 26.51
C SER A 225 -31.44 -4.43 25.94
N LYS A 226 -31.07 -4.04 24.72
CA LYS A 226 -31.58 -2.84 24.02
C LYS A 226 -33.11 -2.83 23.84
N THR A 227 -33.76 -3.98 23.99
CA THR A 227 -35.20 -4.21 23.81
C THR A 227 -35.99 -4.32 25.12
N ASP A 228 -35.33 -4.38 26.28
CA ASP A 228 -36.02 -4.60 27.56
C ASP A 228 -36.17 -3.28 28.33
N THR A 229 -37.41 -2.90 28.62
CA THR A 229 -37.70 -1.77 29.53
C THR A 229 -37.21 -2.10 30.93
N CYS A 230 -36.25 -1.33 31.42
CA CYS A 230 -35.66 -1.54 32.74
C CYS A 230 -36.72 -1.32 33.84
N LYS A 231 -37.05 -2.36 34.61
CA LYS A 231 -37.98 -2.32 35.75
C LYS A 231 -37.18 -2.46 37.06
N GLY A 232 -37.12 -1.42 37.88
CA GLY A 232 -36.44 -1.43 39.20
C GLY A 232 -35.30 -0.40 39.34
N SER A 233 -34.28 -0.73 40.13
CA SER A 233 -33.08 0.11 40.38
C SER A 233 -32.11 0.02 39.19
N CYS A 234 -32.31 0.92 38.23
CA CYS A 234 -31.56 0.95 36.98
C CYS A 234 -30.45 2.01 37.06
N THR A 235 -29.20 1.58 36.98
CA THR A 235 -28.06 2.50 36.89
C THR A 235 -27.66 2.63 35.42
N GLY A 236 -27.72 3.87 34.91
CA GLY A 236 -27.18 4.19 33.59
C GLY A 236 -25.66 4.25 33.64
N PHE A 237 -25.00 3.57 32.70
CA PHE A 237 -23.55 3.65 32.55
C PHE A 237 -23.18 3.91 31.09
N LEU A 238 -22.01 4.53 30.89
CA LEU A 238 -21.51 4.85 29.58
C LEU A 238 -20.69 3.67 29.05
N TYR A 239 -21.17 3.02 28.00
CA TYR A 239 -20.45 1.97 27.31
C TYR A 239 -19.59 2.59 26.20
N ILE A 240 -18.28 2.48 26.35
CA ILE A 240 -17.30 2.94 25.36
C ILE A 240 -16.70 1.72 24.68
N ARG A 241 -16.93 1.59 23.37
CA ARG A 241 -16.29 0.58 22.53
C ARG A 241 -15.14 1.23 21.78
N LEU A 242 -13.95 0.68 21.97
CA LEU A 242 -12.75 1.02 21.20
C LEU A 242 -12.59 -0.02 20.10
N SER A 243 -12.63 0.41 18.84
CA SER A 243 -12.51 -0.50 17.69
C SER A 243 -11.11 -0.50 17.09
N GLN A 244 -10.27 0.50 17.40
CA GLN A 244 -8.91 0.63 16.90
C GLN A 244 -8.14 1.72 17.65
N PHE A 245 -6.82 1.55 17.76
CA PHE A 245 -5.91 2.53 18.37
C PHE A 245 -5.04 3.19 17.28
N GLY A 246 -5.48 4.35 16.79
CA GLY A 246 -4.69 5.25 15.94
C GLY A 246 -4.41 6.61 16.59
N ASP A 247 -3.65 7.47 15.92
CA ASP A 247 -3.15 8.76 16.45
C ASP A 247 -4.26 9.68 16.99
N ASN A 248 -5.44 9.63 16.38
CA ASN A 248 -6.59 10.45 16.75
C ASN A 248 -7.46 9.84 17.87
N THR A 249 -7.18 8.62 18.32
CA THR A 249 -8.03 7.88 19.28
C THR A 249 -8.03 8.55 20.64
N ARG A 250 -6.85 8.92 21.15
CA ARG A 250 -6.71 9.60 22.44
C ARG A 250 -7.46 10.94 22.48
N ALA A 251 -7.34 11.74 21.42
CA ALA A 251 -8.02 13.03 21.33
C ALA A 251 -9.55 12.87 21.26
N ARG A 252 -10.04 11.86 20.50
CA ARG A 252 -11.48 11.56 20.38
C ARG A 252 -12.06 11.02 21.69
N GLU A 253 -11.34 10.12 22.35
CA GLU A 253 -11.71 9.57 23.67
C GLU A 253 -11.81 10.69 24.72
N LEU A 254 -10.78 11.53 24.84
CA LEU A 254 -10.77 12.68 25.77
C LEU A 254 -11.89 13.68 25.48
N LYS A 255 -12.17 13.96 24.20
CA LYS A 255 -13.28 14.85 23.81
C LYS A 255 -14.62 14.27 24.25
N MET A 256 -14.86 12.98 24.00
CA MET A 256 -16.14 12.35 24.35
C MET A 256 -16.33 12.19 25.85
N ILE A 257 -15.28 11.82 26.61
CA ILE A 257 -15.34 11.75 28.08
C ILE A 257 -15.63 13.12 28.70
N LYS A 258 -15.03 14.20 28.16
CA LYS A 258 -15.33 15.57 28.62
C LYS A 258 -16.77 15.98 28.34
N THR A 259 -17.30 15.67 27.16
CA THR A 259 -18.71 15.95 26.82
C THR A 259 -19.69 15.12 27.65
N SER A 260 -19.35 13.89 28.05
CA SER A 260 -20.24 13.04 28.86
C SER A 260 -20.15 13.27 30.37
N ARG A 261 -19.03 13.85 30.87
CA ARG A 261 -18.83 14.15 32.29
C ARG A 261 -19.85 15.15 32.85
N GLU A 262 -20.50 15.94 31.99
CA GLU A 262 -21.58 16.84 32.40
C GLU A 262 -22.92 16.13 32.63
N LEU A 263 -23.06 14.84 32.30
CA LEU A 263 -24.37 14.16 32.28
C LEU A 263 -24.49 12.90 33.17
N PHE A 264 -23.43 12.13 33.47
CA PHE A 264 -23.55 10.88 34.26
C PHE A 264 -22.29 10.45 35.03
N LEU A 265 -22.46 9.64 36.09
CA LEU A 265 -21.41 8.86 36.75
C LEU A 265 -20.83 7.82 35.76
N ILE A 266 -19.59 8.02 35.32
CA ILE A 266 -18.94 7.19 34.31
C ILE A 266 -18.39 5.91 34.95
N TYR A 267 -19.06 4.78 34.72
CA TYR A 267 -18.45 3.44 34.84
C TYR A 267 -18.05 2.96 33.45
N ALA A 268 -16.74 2.94 33.17
CA ALA A 268 -16.21 2.48 31.89
C ALA A 268 -15.94 0.97 31.95
N ILE A 269 -16.71 0.18 31.21
CA ILE A 269 -16.40 -1.22 30.94
C ILE A 269 -15.76 -1.28 29.55
N ILE A 270 -14.43 -1.34 29.51
CA ILE A 270 -13.68 -1.53 28.27
C ILE A 270 -13.66 -3.03 28.00
N ARG A 271 -14.42 -3.48 26.98
CA ARG A 271 -14.28 -4.84 26.45
C ARG A 271 -13.65 -4.74 25.07
N GLY A 272 -12.39 -5.15 24.98
CA GLY A 272 -11.73 -5.38 23.71
C GLY A 272 -12.10 -6.77 23.21
N ASP A 273 -12.84 -6.84 22.11
CA ASP A 273 -12.82 -8.03 21.27
C ASP A 273 -11.62 -7.85 20.33
N ILE A 274 -10.43 -8.19 20.82
CA ILE A 274 -9.21 -8.31 20.02
C ILE A 274 -8.92 -9.80 19.87
#